data_AF-A0A5J5IPL1-F1
#
_entry.id   AF-A0A5J5IPL1-F1
#
_cell.length_a   1.000
_cell.length_b   1.000
_cell.length_c   1.000
_cell.angle_alpha   90.00
_cell.angle_beta   90.00
_cell.angle_gamma   90.00
#
_symmetry.space_group_name_H-M   'P 1'
#
loop_
_entity.id
_entity.type
_entity.pdbx_description
1 polymer ?
#
loop_
_entity_poly.entity_id
_entity_poly.type
_entity_poly.pdbx_seq_one_letter_code
_entity_poly.pdbx_strand_id
1 'polypeptide(L)'
;MEELVRALRGALVTRFGDGVSAFRVQEMSEGDRPWLAVRFVLYDYWVIVFTYDRGAFGFGIDHGGVAVRLLGSHELRTSAIDDLPSVLEALDERVRLRIPDKYLDRFGGSGTVAVVSAAGAPDTLGVMSDVKSVPTARVREVVEVFERVEWPTERGALTPLVLPLGWTVDADRARGVDFATGYDIDSPRASALIVDGAVGQVNIDLTDRIRDADAVQNRAFADVARRLRDELVAQLGPPAREKSGDDARYTWDLDNGGRVAIAKLDRVVQLIVLQKRYAEIERAEERLG
;
A
#
# COMPACT_ATOMS: atom_id res chain seq x y z
N MET A 1 -1.82 -2.80 -21.52
CA MET A 1 -1.00 -2.06 -20.53
C MET A 1 -0.11 -1.01 -21.16
N GLU A 2 0.39 -1.21 -22.39
CA GLU A 2 1.19 -0.20 -23.09
C GLU A 2 0.49 1.17 -23.24
N GLU A 3 -0.82 1.17 -23.48
CA GLU A 3 -1.62 2.40 -23.56
C GLU A 3 -1.60 3.19 -22.24
N LEU A 4 -1.74 2.49 -21.10
CA LEU A 4 -1.64 3.09 -19.77
C LEU A 4 -0.25 3.69 -19.53
N VAL A 5 0.82 3.01 -19.95
CA VAL A 5 2.19 3.55 -19.85
C VAL A 5 2.32 4.84 -20.67
N ARG A 6 1.76 4.86 -21.89
CA ARG A 6 1.78 6.04 -22.77
C ARG A 6 0.97 7.18 -22.17
N ALA A 7 -0.24 6.91 -21.65
CA ALA A 7 -1.09 7.89 -21.00
C ALA A 7 -0.43 8.48 -19.75
N LEU A 8 0.13 7.64 -18.88
CA LEU A 8 0.87 8.06 -17.69
C LEU A 8 2.06 8.96 -18.06
N ARG A 9 2.88 8.53 -19.03
CA ARG A 9 4.02 9.34 -19.49
C ARG A 9 3.55 10.70 -20.04
N GLY A 10 2.50 10.70 -20.85
CA GLY A 10 1.91 11.93 -21.39
C GLY A 10 1.46 12.88 -20.29
N ALA A 11 0.67 12.38 -19.34
CA ALA A 11 0.15 13.16 -18.22
C ALA A 11 1.27 13.72 -17.33
N LEU A 12 2.31 12.93 -17.05
CA LEU A 12 3.49 13.39 -16.29
C LEU A 12 4.22 14.52 -17.01
N VAL A 13 4.47 14.40 -18.31
CA VAL A 13 5.14 15.45 -19.09
C VAL A 13 4.27 16.70 -19.18
N THR A 14 2.96 16.56 -19.37
CA THR A 14 2.03 17.70 -19.40
C THR A 14 1.99 18.45 -18.07
N ARG A 15 1.96 17.74 -16.94
CA ARG A 15 1.83 18.37 -15.61
C ARG A 15 3.14 18.90 -15.04
N PHE A 16 4.24 18.19 -15.26
CA PHE A 16 5.51 18.46 -14.61
C PHE A 16 6.60 19.00 -15.56
N GLY A 17 6.42 18.89 -16.87
CA GLY A 17 7.40 19.35 -17.86
C GLY A 17 8.79 18.77 -17.58
N ASP A 18 9.79 19.65 -17.46
CA ASP A 18 11.17 19.29 -17.15
C ASP A 18 11.37 18.79 -15.70
N GLY A 19 10.36 18.94 -14.84
CA GLY A 19 10.37 18.44 -13.48
C GLY A 19 10.30 16.92 -13.38
N VAL A 20 9.97 16.19 -14.46
CA VAL A 20 9.99 14.72 -14.49
C VAL A 20 11.15 14.20 -15.33
N SER A 21 11.91 13.25 -14.79
CA SER A 21 13.03 12.61 -15.49
C SER A 21 13.11 11.11 -15.22
N ALA A 22 14.05 10.43 -15.87
CA ALA A 22 14.37 9.01 -15.64
C ALA A 22 13.18 8.02 -15.67
N PHE A 23 12.14 8.29 -16.47
CA PHE A 23 10.99 7.40 -16.60
C PHE A 23 11.39 6.02 -17.16
N ARG A 24 11.09 4.96 -16.42
CA ARG A 24 11.35 3.56 -16.75
C ARG A 24 10.19 2.67 -16.36
N VAL A 25 9.74 1.82 -17.28
CA VAL A 25 8.89 0.68 -16.95
C VAL A 25 9.78 -0.36 -16.26
N GLN A 26 9.42 -0.75 -15.05
CA GLN A 26 10.18 -1.73 -14.26
C GLN A 26 9.61 -3.14 -14.43
N GLU A 27 8.29 -3.26 -14.51
CA GLU A 27 7.60 -4.53 -14.71
C GLU A 27 6.28 -4.27 -15.43
N MET A 28 5.89 -5.17 -16.33
CA MET A 28 4.63 -5.11 -17.05
C MET A 28 4.15 -6.52 -17.37
N SER A 29 2.90 -6.82 -17.04
CA SER A 29 2.23 -8.07 -17.39
C SER A 29 0.80 -7.76 -17.85
N GLU A 30 0.37 -8.41 -18.93
CA GLU A 30 -0.94 -8.18 -19.57
C GLU A 30 -1.90 -9.40 -19.48
N GLY A 31 -1.49 -10.48 -18.79
CA GLY A 31 -2.29 -11.70 -18.63
C GLY A 31 -3.44 -11.55 -17.63
N ASP A 32 -3.95 -12.68 -17.14
CA ASP A 32 -5.11 -12.75 -16.21
C ASP A 32 -4.96 -11.91 -14.93
N ARG A 33 -3.73 -11.53 -14.58
CA ARG A 33 -3.39 -10.59 -13.51
C ARG A 33 -2.56 -9.44 -14.09
N PRO A 34 -3.19 -8.41 -14.69
CA PRO A 34 -2.47 -7.29 -15.25
C PRO A 34 -1.77 -6.48 -14.15
N TRP A 35 -0.47 -6.27 -14.33
CA TRP A 35 0.42 -5.60 -13.40
C TRP A 35 1.33 -4.62 -14.15
N LEU A 36 1.57 -3.47 -13.56
CA LEU A 36 2.54 -2.51 -14.06
C LEU A 36 3.22 -1.78 -12.92
N ALA A 37 4.54 -1.68 -12.99
CA ALA A 37 5.34 -0.84 -12.13
C ALA A 37 6.18 0.10 -13.00
N VAL A 38 6.07 1.41 -12.74
CA VAL A 38 6.82 2.46 -13.44
C VAL A 38 7.57 3.27 -12.39
N ARG A 39 8.84 3.58 -12.67
CA ARG A 39 9.68 4.43 -11.84
C ARG A 39 10.07 5.68 -12.62
N PHE A 40 10.06 6.83 -11.96
CA PHE A 40 10.54 8.10 -12.50
C PHE A 40 11.12 8.97 -11.38
N VAL A 41 11.80 10.05 -11.73
CA VAL A 41 12.30 11.05 -10.77
C VAL A 41 11.48 12.31 -10.93
N LEU A 42 11.05 12.89 -9.80
CA LEU A 42 10.29 14.12 -9.75
C LEU A 42 11.10 15.20 -9.01
N TYR A 43 11.17 16.39 -9.63
CA TYR A 43 11.92 17.57 -9.18
C TYR A 43 13.41 17.32 -8.93
N ASP A 44 13.99 16.36 -9.65
CA ASP A 44 15.38 15.89 -9.48
C ASP A 44 15.73 15.53 -8.02
N TYR A 45 14.70 15.14 -7.24
CA TYR A 45 14.81 14.93 -5.80
C TYR A 45 14.24 13.58 -5.39
N TRP A 46 12.95 13.35 -5.66
CA TRP A 46 12.28 12.12 -5.26
C TRP A 46 12.23 11.13 -6.41
N VAL A 47 12.65 9.90 -6.13
CA VAL A 47 12.31 8.77 -6.99
C VAL A 47 10.88 8.37 -6.66
N ILE A 48 9.99 8.39 -7.66
CA ILE A 48 8.59 8.00 -7.51
C ILE A 48 8.36 6.67 -8.22
N VAL A 49 7.60 5.78 -7.57
CA VAL A 49 7.10 4.54 -8.16
C VAL A 49 5.59 4.64 -8.28
N PHE A 50 5.12 4.44 -9.50
CA PHE A 50 3.73 4.16 -9.82
C PHE A 50 3.54 2.65 -9.92
N THR A 51 2.49 2.13 -9.27
CA THR A 51 2.08 0.73 -9.40
C THR A 51 0.64 0.65 -9.86
N TYR A 52 0.32 -0.32 -10.72
CA TYR A 52 -1.02 -0.70 -11.12
C TYR A 52 -1.21 -2.20 -10.95
N ASP A 53 -2.30 -2.59 -10.31
CA ASP A 53 -2.74 -3.98 -10.11
C ASP A 53 -4.25 -4.06 -10.34
N ARG A 54 -4.69 -4.68 -11.45
CA ARG A 54 -6.11 -5.00 -11.72
C ARG A 54 -7.10 -3.86 -11.46
N GLY A 55 -6.78 -2.67 -11.97
CA GLY A 55 -7.65 -1.49 -11.87
C GLY A 55 -7.46 -0.66 -10.60
N ALA A 56 -6.57 -1.06 -9.70
CA ALA A 56 -6.06 -0.22 -8.63
C ALA A 56 -4.69 0.35 -9.03
N PHE A 57 -4.41 1.59 -8.65
CA PHE A 57 -3.09 2.18 -8.83
C PHE A 57 -2.69 3.02 -7.62
N GLY A 58 -1.42 3.41 -7.56
CA GLY A 58 -0.93 4.30 -6.52
C GLY A 58 0.47 4.83 -6.83
N PHE A 59 0.85 5.87 -6.09
CA PHE A 59 2.17 6.50 -6.14
C PHE A 59 2.84 6.39 -4.78
N GLY A 60 4.15 6.17 -4.79
CA GLY A 60 4.98 6.24 -3.59
C GLY A 60 6.39 6.74 -3.87
N ILE A 61 7.05 7.27 -2.84
CA ILE A 61 8.47 7.63 -2.89
C ILE A 61 9.29 6.36 -2.68
N ASP A 62 10.20 6.10 -3.59
CA ASP A 62 11.14 4.99 -3.54
C ASP A 62 12.39 5.36 -2.71
N HIS A 63 12.50 4.78 -1.51
CA HIS A 63 13.66 4.88 -0.62
C HIS A 63 14.65 3.72 -0.79
N GLY A 64 15.07 3.46 -2.02
CA GLY A 64 16.06 2.43 -2.33
C GLY A 64 15.47 1.03 -2.29
N GLY A 65 14.39 0.84 -3.06
CA GLY A 65 13.57 -0.38 -3.18
C GLY A 65 12.22 -0.29 -2.46
N VAL A 66 11.99 0.76 -1.67
CA VAL A 66 10.85 0.88 -0.74
C VAL A 66 9.91 1.97 -1.21
N ALA A 67 8.71 1.65 -1.68
CA ALA A 67 7.74 2.67 -2.04
C ALA A 67 6.88 3.07 -0.82
N VAL A 68 7.16 4.21 -0.20
CA VAL A 68 6.29 4.83 0.80
C VAL A 68 5.14 5.53 0.09
N ARG A 69 3.89 5.12 0.37
CA ARG A 69 2.71 5.63 -0.32
C ARG A 69 2.50 7.13 -0.05
N LEU A 70 2.30 7.90 -1.12
CA LEU A 70 2.09 9.36 -1.06
C LEU A 70 0.62 9.78 -1.01
N LEU A 71 -0.23 9.04 -1.71
CA LEU A 71 -1.66 9.32 -1.82
C LEU A 71 -2.46 8.35 -0.94
N GLY A 72 -3.41 8.89 -0.17
CA GLY A 72 -4.32 8.08 0.64
C GLY A 72 -5.32 7.32 -0.24
N SER A 73 -6.10 6.44 0.38
CA SER A 73 -7.02 5.60 -0.38
C SER A 73 -8.20 6.44 -0.90
N HIS A 74 -8.68 7.42 -0.12
CA HIS A 74 -9.70 8.40 -0.53
C HIS A 74 -9.35 9.15 -1.83
N GLU A 75 -8.14 9.71 -1.96
CA GLU A 75 -7.70 10.43 -3.15
C GLU A 75 -7.62 9.52 -4.38
N LEU A 76 -7.34 8.23 -4.17
CA LEU A 76 -7.32 7.21 -5.22
C LEU A 76 -8.72 6.63 -5.53
N ARG A 77 -9.73 6.83 -4.66
CA ARG A 77 -11.15 6.48 -4.93
C ARG A 77 -11.85 7.50 -5.80
N THR A 78 -11.61 8.78 -5.53
CA THR A 78 -12.28 9.88 -6.24
C THR A 78 -11.73 10.08 -7.64
N SER A 79 -10.53 9.56 -7.91
CA SER A 79 -9.88 9.69 -9.20
C SER A 79 -9.81 8.34 -9.91
N ALA A 80 -10.51 8.23 -11.04
CA ALA A 80 -10.31 7.11 -11.94
C ALA A 80 -8.90 7.16 -12.54
N ILE A 81 -8.38 6.01 -12.99
CA ILE A 81 -7.13 5.99 -13.76
C ILE A 81 -7.24 6.79 -15.06
N ASP A 82 -8.46 7.06 -15.50
CA ASP A 82 -8.77 7.91 -16.66
C ASP A 82 -8.67 9.41 -16.32
N ASP A 83 -8.60 9.77 -15.04
CA ASP A 83 -8.39 11.13 -14.54
C ASP A 83 -7.00 11.31 -13.90
N LEU A 84 -5.96 10.92 -14.65
CA LEU A 84 -4.57 11.17 -14.26
C LEU A 84 -4.27 12.64 -13.91
N PRO A 85 -4.82 13.67 -14.58
CA PRO A 85 -4.52 15.06 -14.24
C PRO A 85 -4.79 15.41 -12.76
N SER A 86 -5.96 15.09 -12.23
CA SER A 86 -6.30 15.39 -10.82
C SER A 86 -5.43 14.59 -9.84
N VAL A 87 -5.12 13.33 -10.17
CA VAL A 87 -4.21 12.50 -9.36
C VAL A 87 -2.82 13.12 -9.30
N LEU A 88 -2.30 13.60 -10.43
CA LEU A 88 -0.97 14.18 -10.50
C LEU A 88 -0.91 15.54 -9.79
N GLU A 89 -2.02 16.27 -9.69
CA GLU A 89 -2.11 17.46 -8.84
C GLU A 89 -1.97 17.11 -7.36
N ALA A 90 -2.72 16.13 -6.86
CA ALA A 90 -2.59 15.66 -5.48
C ALA A 90 -1.19 15.09 -5.19
N LEU A 91 -0.59 14.41 -6.18
CA LEU A 91 0.80 13.95 -6.10
C LEU A 91 1.76 15.13 -5.95
N ASP A 92 1.60 16.17 -6.76
CA ASP A 92 2.45 17.38 -6.71
C ASP A 92 2.43 18.00 -5.30
N GLU A 93 1.23 18.27 -4.77
CA GLU A 93 1.06 18.86 -3.44
C GLU A 93 1.78 18.04 -2.37
N ARG A 94 1.60 16.71 -2.37
CA ARG A 94 2.22 15.82 -1.37
C ARG A 94 3.73 15.74 -1.51
N VAL A 95 4.23 15.78 -2.74
CA VAL A 95 5.67 15.74 -3.00
C VAL A 95 6.33 17.06 -2.58
N ARG A 96 5.74 18.21 -2.92
CA ARG A 96 6.29 19.53 -2.58
C ARG A 96 6.43 19.77 -1.09
N LEU A 97 5.46 19.32 -0.28
CA LEU A 97 5.55 19.40 1.19
C LEU A 97 6.79 18.70 1.77
N ARG A 98 7.43 17.83 0.99
CA ARG A 98 8.59 17.01 1.38
C ARG A 98 9.88 17.45 0.69
N ILE A 99 9.87 18.51 -0.11
CA ILE A 99 11.05 19.04 -0.82
C ILE A 99 11.40 20.41 -0.23
N PRO A 100 12.68 20.69 0.10
CA PRO A 100 13.11 22.02 0.50
C PRO A 100 12.91 23.08 -0.59
N ASP A 101 12.41 24.27 -0.23
CA ASP A 101 12.04 25.36 -1.16
C ASP A 101 13.07 25.67 -2.25
N LYS A 102 14.37 25.68 -1.90
CA LYS A 102 15.48 25.94 -2.84
C LYS A 102 15.53 24.98 -4.06
N TYR A 103 14.97 23.78 -3.95
CA TYR A 103 14.85 22.84 -5.06
C TYR A 103 13.59 23.13 -5.89
N LEU A 104 12.49 23.53 -5.26
CA LEU A 104 11.25 23.91 -5.96
C LEU A 104 11.44 25.17 -6.81
N ASP A 105 12.22 26.15 -6.34
CA ASP A 105 12.52 27.36 -7.11
C ASP A 105 13.29 27.08 -8.41
N ARG A 106 14.08 26.00 -8.44
CA ARG A 106 14.91 25.63 -9.58
C ARG A 106 14.22 24.68 -10.56
N PHE A 107 13.29 23.86 -10.08
CA PHE A 107 12.70 22.74 -10.85
C PHE A 107 11.17 22.67 -10.84
N GLY A 108 10.48 23.48 -10.03
CA GLY A 108 9.07 23.34 -9.64
C GLY A 108 8.06 24.23 -10.35
N GLY A 109 8.27 24.56 -11.63
CA GLY A 109 7.50 25.54 -12.42
C GLY A 109 6.03 25.79 -12.02
N SER A 110 5.67 27.08 -11.96
CA SER A 110 4.39 27.64 -11.47
C SER A 110 3.16 27.10 -12.20
N GLY A 111 2.24 26.49 -11.45
CA GLY A 111 0.88 26.13 -11.88
C GLY A 111 -0.11 26.49 -10.78
N THR A 112 -0.99 27.44 -11.05
CA THR A 112 -2.01 27.97 -10.12
C THR A 112 -3.11 26.94 -9.84
N VAL A 113 -3.44 26.74 -8.57
CA VAL A 113 -4.50 25.84 -8.06
C VAL A 113 -5.84 26.58 -8.00
N ALA A 114 -6.92 25.94 -8.47
CA ALA A 114 -8.30 26.36 -8.24
C ALA A 114 -9.08 25.21 -7.58
N VAL A 115 -9.54 25.43 -6.35
CA VAL A 115 -10.28 24.46 -5.54
C VAL A 115 -11.76 24.46 -5.93
N VAL A 116 -12.32 23.30 -6.27
CA VAL A 116 -13.78 23.09 -6.32
C VAL A 116 -14.18 22.04 -5.29
N SER A 117 -15.02 22.46 -4.36
CA SER A 117 -15.72 21.64 -3.38
C SER A 117 -16.94 20.96 -4.01
N ALA A 118 -17.22 19.71 -3.63
CA ALA A 118 -18.54 19.11 -3.82
C ALA A 118 -18.96 18.31 -2.58
N ALA A 119 -20.13 18.69 -2.06
CA ALA A 119 -20.83 18.11 -0.93
C ALA A 119 -21.57 16.80 -1.30
N GLY A 120 -21.86 15.99 -0.28
CA GLY A 120 -22.44 14.65 -0.39
C GLY A 120 -23.96 14.54 -0.52
N ALA A 121 -24.43 13.29 -0.56
CA ALA A 121 -25.81 12.82 -0.33
C ALA A 121 -25.79 11.26 -0.20
N PRO A 122 -26.92 10.57 0.11
CA PRO A 122 -27.36 10.25 1.47
C PRO A 122 -27.36 8.74 1.79
N ASP A 123 -27.57 8.47 3.08
CA ASP A 123 -27.72 7.17 3.74
C ASP A 123 -28.94 6.39 3.23
N THR A 124 -28.79 5.09 2.94
CA THR A 124 -29.89 4.14 2.76
C THR A 124 -29.68 2.90 3.63
N LEU A 125 -30.79 2.50 4.25
CA LEU A 125 -30.97 1.41 5.21
C LEU A 125 -30.49 0.04 4.71
N GLY A 126 -29.61 -0.57 5.50
CA GLY A 126 -29.87 -1.86 6.14
C GLY A 126 -30.08 -3.09 5.25
N VAL A 127 -28.98 -3.60 4.69
CA VAL A 127 -28.80 -5.04 4.48
C VAL A 127 -27.42 -5.38 5.04
N MET A 128 -27.36 -6.29 6.02
CA MET A 128 -26.09 -6.79 6.56
C MET A 128 -25.37 -7.55 5.44
N SER A 129 -24.43 -6.88 4.77
CA SER A 129 -23.46 -7.50 3.88
C SER A 129 -22.37 -8.14 4.75
N ASP A 130 -22.37 -9.47 4.86
CA ASP A 130 -21.30 -10.22 5.53
C ASP A 130 -19.99 -10.05 4.74
N VAL A 131 -19.11 -9.17 5.23
CA VAL A 131 -17.70 -9.17 4.83
C VAL A 131 -17.04 -10.36 5.54
N LYS A 132 -16.63 -11.39 4.80
CA LYS A 132 -15.86 -12.48 5.40
C LYS A 132 -14.53 -11.94 5.89
N SER A 133 -14.05 -12.54 6.97
CA SER A 133 -12.79 -12.13 7.59
C SER A 133 -12.06 -13.32 8.18
N VAL A 134 -10.75 -13.24 8.16
CA VAL A 134 -9.86 -14.24 8.73
C VAL A 134 -10.08 -14.30 10.25
N PRO A 135 -10.17 -15.50 10.85
CA PRO A 135 -10.27 -15.64 12.31
C PRO A 135 -9.07 -15.00 13.02
N THR A 136 -9.32 -14.36 14.16
CA THR A 136 -8.27 -13.66 14.95
C THR A 136 -7.12 -14.58 15.34
N ALA A 137 -7.41 -15.86 15.67
CA ALA A 137 -6.40 -16.87 15.96
C ALA A 137 -5.42 -17.10 14.80
N ARG A 138 -5.88 -17.06 13.54
CA ARG A 138 -4.98 -17.19 12.38
C ARG A 138 -4.09 -15.97 12.21
N VAL A 139 -4.59 -14.78 12.52
CA VAL A 139 -3.79 -13.55 12.48
C VAL A 139 -2.69 -13.58 13.55
N ARG A 140 -3.00 -14.07 14.76
CA ARG A 140 -2.03 -14.33 15.82
C ARG A 140 -0.92 -15.29 15.36
N GLU A 141 -1.28 -16.42 14.76
CA GLU A 141 -0.31 -17.39 14.21
C GLU A 141 0.64 -16.74 13.18
N VAL A 142 0.11 -15.91 12.28
CA VAL A 142 0.94 -15.19 11.29
C VAL A 142 1.92 -14.24 11.99
N VAL A 143 1.44 -13.43 12.94
CA VAL A 143 2.30 -12.50 13.70
C VAL A 143 3.39 -13.26 14.44
N GLU A 144 3.05 -14.35 15.13
CA GLU A 144 4.02 -15.18 15.84
C GLU A 144 5.12 -15.77 14.94
N VAL A 145 4.79 -16.11 13.69
CA VAL A 145 5.79 -16.55 12.70
C VAL A 145 6.75 -15.41 12.38
N PHE A 146 6.22 -14.22 12.09
CA PHE A 146 7.03 -13.05 11.71
C PHE A 146 7.76 -12.36 12.87
N GLU A 147 7.34 -12.56 14.12
CA GLU A 147 8.07 -12.14 15.32
C GLU A 147 9.40 -12.89 15.49
N ARG A 148 9.46 -14.15 15.05
CA ARG A 148 10.65 -15.01 15.20
C ARG A 148 11.63 -14.89 14.04
N VAL A 149 11.32 -14.05 13.06
CA VAL A 149 12.15 -13.84 11.88
C VAL A 149 13.38 -13.01 12.22
N GLU A 150 14.53 -13.41 11.69
CA GLU A 150 15.74 -12.58 11.66
C GLU A 150 15.78 -11.75 10.37
N TRP A 151 16.01 -10.45 10.53
CA TRP A 151 16.15 -9.52 9.41
C TRP A 151 17.62 -9.21 9.11
N PRO A 152 18.03 -9.15 7.83
CA PRO A 152 17.22 -9.39 6.63
C PRO A 152 16.92 -10.88 6.42
N THR A 153 15.72 -11.20 5.94
CA THR A 153 15.33 -12.56 5.58
C THR A 153 15.50 -12.75 4.08
N GLU A 154 16.27 -13.74 3.65
CA GLU A 154 16.44 -14.02 2.24
C GLU A 154 15.17 -14.55 1.60
N ARG A 155 14.99 -14.30 0.29
CA ARG A 155 13.87 -14.83 -0.50
C ARG A 155 13.67 -16.34 -0.31
N GLY A 156 14.75 -17.12 -0.29
CA GLY A 156 14.71 -18.57 -0.17
C GLY A 156 14.16 -19.07 1.17
N ALA A 157 14.22 -18.25 2.22
CA ALA A 157 13.71 -18.59 3.55
C ALA A 157 12.19 -18.35 3.68
N LEU A 158 11.59 -17.60 2.76
CA LEU A 158 10.19 -17.19 2.87
C LEU A 158 9.21 -18.37 2.74
N THR A 159 9.41 -19.27 1.78
CA THR A 159 8.51 -20.42 1.60
C THR A 159 8.53 -21.38 2.80
N PRO A 160 9.70 -21.81 3.33
CA PRO A 160 9.75 -22.60 4.56
C PRO A 160 9.10 -21.90 5.76
N LEU A 161 9.22 -20.57 5.84
CA LEU A 161 8.65 -19.77 6.93
C LEU A 161 7.12 -19.80 6.95
N VAL A 162 6.47 -19.73 5.79
CA VAL A 162 5.00 -19.64 5.68
C VAL A 162 4.30 -20.98 5.44
N LEU A 163 5.06 -22.04 5.14
CA LEU A 163 4.50 -23.39 4.97
C LEU A 163 3.70 -23.90 6.19
N PRO A 164 4.14 -23.68 7.45
CA PRO A 164 3.36 -24.07 8.63
C PRO A 164 2.02 -23.34 8.75
N LEU A 165 1.86 -22.18 8.11
CA LEU A 165 0.60 -21.43 8.04
C LEU A 165 -0.37 -22.01 6.98
N GLY A 166 0.05 -23.06 6.27
CA GLY A 166 -0.71 -23.69 5.19
C GLY A 166 -0.65 -22.92 3.87
N TRP A 167 0.24 -21.94 3.74
CA TRP A 167 0.36 -21.12 2.53
C TRP A 167 1.10 -21.86 1.42
N THR A 168 0.68 -21.64 0.18
CA THR A 168 1.33 -22.19 -1.02
C THR A 168 1.74 -21.07 -1.95
N VAL A 169 2.88 -21.24 -2.64
CA VAL A 169 3.33 -20.28 -3.66
C VAL A 169 2.38 -20.33 -4.85
N ASP A 170 1.79 -19.19 -5.18
CA ASP A 170 0.91 -18.99 -6.34
C ASP A 170 1.71 -18.43 -7.53
N ALA A 171 2.61 -17.47 -7.28
CA ALA A 171 3.53 -16.95 -8.29
C ALA A 171 4.86 -16.50 -7.67
N ASP A 172 5.96 -16.75 -8.38
CA ASP A 172 7.29 -16.36 -7.95
C ASP A 172 7.98 -15.50 -9.04
N ARG A 173 8.11 -14.19 -8.80
CA ARG A 173 8.61 -13.19 -9.76
C ARG A 173 9.82 -12.47 -9.23
N ALA A 174 10.63 -11.85 -10.09
CA ALA A 174 11.90 -11.23 -9.69
C ALA A 174 11.79 -10.31 -8.46
N ARG A 175 10.69 -9.55 -8.33
CA ARG A 175 10.47 -8.58 -7.26
C ARG A 175 9.41 -8.97 -6.23
N GLY A 176 8.86 -10.17 -6.31
CA GLY A 176 7.84 -10.57 -5.36
C GLY A 176 7.43 -12.03 -5.44
N VAL A 177 6.87 -12.51 -4.34
CA VAL A 177 6.30 -13.86 -4.23
C VAL A 177 4.85 -13.71 -3.78
N ASP A 178 3.93 -14.22 -4.58
CA ASP A 178 2.51 -14.29 -4.23
C ASP A 178 2.20 -15.67 -3.64
N PHE A 179 1.38 -15.68 -2.59
CA PHE A 179 0.93 -16.88 -1.90
C PHE A 179 -0.59 -16.96 -1.90
N ALA A 180 -1.11 -18.17 -2.07
CA ALA A 180 -2.45 -18.51 -1.65
C ALA A 180 -2.41 -18.89 -0.15
N THR A 181 -3.20 -18.22 0.67
CA THR A 181 -3.19 -18.42 2.14
C THR A 181 -4.14 -19.51 2.61
N GLY A 182 -5.08 -19.93 1.75
CA GLY A 182 -6.09 -20.94 2.08
C GLY A 182 -7.17 -20.47 3.07
N TYR A 183 -7.24 -19.17 3.36
CA TYR A 183 -8.29 -18.62 4.23
C TYR A 183 -9.67 -18.65 3.57
N ASP A 184 -10.72 -18.73 4.39
CA ASP A 184 -12.11 -18.69 3.94
C ASP A 184 -12.59 -17.25 3.70
N ILE A 185 -11.97 -16.62 2.69
CA ILE A 185 -12.32 -15.32 2.13
C ILE A 185 -12.25 -15.44 0.60
N ASP A 186 -12.89 -14.53 -0.14
CA ASP A 186 -13.04 -14.64 -1.59
C ASP A 186 -11.70 -14.45 -2.35
N SER A 187 -10.69 -13.84 -1.72
CA SER A 187 -9.33 -13.70 -2.28
C SER A 187 -8.26 -13.93 -1.21
N PRO A 188 -7.99 -15.19 -0.82
CA PRO A 188 -7.09 -15.52 0.27
C PRO A 188 -5.64 -15.45 -0.20
N ARG A 189 -5.07 -14.25 -0.15
CA ARG A 189 -3.76 -13.95 -0.73
C ARG A 189 -2.83 -13.27 0.26
N ALA A 190 -1.55 -13.59 0.11
CA ALA A 190 -0.46 -12.80 0.65
C ALA A 190 0.54 -12.48 -0.46
N SER A 191 1.17 -11.32 -0.40
CA SER A 191 2.24 -10.96 -1.34
C SER A 191 3.44 -10.42 -0.59
N ALA A 192 4.61 -10.98 -0.90
CA ALA A 192 5.88 -10.51 -0.39
C ALA A 192 6.62 -9.69 -1.45
N LEU A 193 7.04 -8.49 -1.08
CA LEU A 193 7.95 -7.67 -1.86
C LEU A 193 9.39 -8.13 -1.61
N ILE A 194 10.13 -8.40 -2.68
CA ILE A 194 11.55 -8.76 -2.63
C ILE A 194 12.39 -7.57 -3.10
N VAL A 195 13.34 -7.15 -2.26
CA VAL A 195 14.29 -6.07 -2.52
C VAL A 195 15.69 -6.55 -2.21
N ASP A 196 16.60 -6.39 -3.18
CA ASP A 196 18.00 -6.80 -3.07
C ASP A 196 18.18 -8.26 -2.62
N GLY A 197 17.27 -9.15 -3.06
CA GLY A 197 17.28 -10.58 -2.73
C GLY A 197 16.65 -10.94 -1.37
N ALA A 198 16.21 -9.96 -0.59
CA ALA A 198 15.61 -10.15 0.72
C ALA A 198 14.13 -9.74 0.76
N VAL A 199 13.39 -10.26 1.74
CA VAL A 199 12.00 -9.92 2.02
C VAL A 199 11.93 -8.51 2.60
N GLY A 200 11.27 -7.59 1.90
CA GLY A 200 11.08 -6.22 2.35
C GLY A 200 9.78 -6.00 3.11
N GLN A 201 8.70 -6.57 2.59
CA GLN A 201 7.35 -6.41 3.15
C GLN A 201 6.50 -7.62 2.78
N VAL A 202 5.56 -8.00 3.65
CA VAL A 202 4.53 -8.99 3.36
C VAL A 202 3.16 -8.36 3.61
N ASN A 203 2.28 -8.39 2.62
CA ASN A 203 0.89 -7.95 2.74
C ASN A 203 -0.03 -9.15 2.72
N ILE A 204 -0.90 -9.29 3.71
CA ILE A 204 -1.84 -10.40 3.85
C ILE A 204 -3.26 -9.83 3.81
N ASP A 205 -4.10 -10.27 2.88
CA ASP A 205 -5.53 -9.91 2.87
C ASP A 205 -6.24 -10.68 4.01
N LEU A 206 -6.94 -9.95 4.87
CA LEU A 206 -7.66 -10.48 6.04
C LEU A 206 -9.18 -10.45 5.89
N THR A 207 -9.69 -9.89 4.80
CA THR A 207 -11.11 -9.84 4.45
C THR A 207 -11.29 -10.10 2.98
N ASP A 208 -12.55 -10.31 2.58
CA ASP A 208 -12.92 -10.17 1.18
C ASP A 208 -12.42 -8.84 0.60
N ARG A 209 -12.03 -8.90 -0.67
CA ARG A 209 -11.61 -7.73 -1.44
C ARG A 209 -12.78 -7.22 -2.27
N ILE A 210 -13.37 -6.12 -1.88
CA ILE A 210 -14.57 -5.55 -2.51
C ILE A 210 -14.19 -4.29 -3.28
N ARG A 211 -14.32 -4.32 -4.60
CA ARG A 211 -13.87 -3.24 -5.50
C ARG A 211 -14.59 -1.91 -5.23
N ASP A 212 -15.91 -1.97 -5.08
CA ASP A 212 -16.78 -0.80 -4.96
C ASP A 212 -17.55 -0.89 -3.63
N ALA A 213 -16.80 -0.92 -2.54
CA ALA A 213 -17.36 -1.10 -1.20
C ALA A 213 -18.28 0.07 -0.82
N ASP A 214 -19.52 -0.24 -0.45
CA ASP A 214 -20.51 0.74 0.01
C ASP A 214 -20.25 1.18 1.47
N ALA A 215 -21.10 2.06 2.00
CA ALA A 215 -20.97 2.56 3.38
C ALA A 215 -21.18 1.48 4.46
N VAL A 216 -21.91 0.40 4.16
CA VAL A 216 -22.12 -0.72 5.09
C VAL A 216 -20.86 -1.59 5.11
N GLN A 217 -20.30 -1.92 3.95
CA GLN A 217 -19.08 -2.68 3.81
C GLN A 217 -17.86 -1.93 4.37
N ASN A 218 -17.78 -0.61 4.17
CA ASN A 218 -16.72 0.20 4.79
C ASN A 218 -16.79 0.19 6.32
N ARG A 219 -18.01 0.20 6.89
CA ARG A 219 -18.21 0.03 8.34
C ARG A 219 -17.79 -1.36 8.79
N ALA A 220 -18.16 -2.41 8.06
CA ALA A 220 -17.74 -3.78 8.34
C ALA A 220 -16.22 -3.93 8.32
N PHE A 221 -15.50 -3.33 7.35
CA PHE A 221 -14.03 -3.30 7.37
C PHE A 221 -13.46 -2.62 8.60
N ALA A 222 -14.05 -1.49 9.04
CA ALA A 222 -13.62 -0.81 10.25
C ALA A 222 -13.86 -1.67 11.51
N ASP A 223 -14.97 -2.40 11.58
CA ASP A 223 -15.29 -3.31 12.69
C ASP A 223 -14.33 -4.50 12.73
N VAL A 224 -14.04 -5.11 11.57
CA VAL A 224 -13.04 -6.18 11.45
C VAL A 224 -11.66 -5.67 11.87
N ALA A 225 -11.22 -4.51 11.39
CA ALA A 225 -9.93 -3.94 11.74
C ALA A 225 -9.80 -3.67 13.25
N ARG A 226 -10.85 -3.15 13.90
CA ARG A 226 -10.90 -2.96 15.36
C ARG A 226 -10.81 -4.29 16.12
N ARG A 227 -11.59 -5.29 15.71
CA ARG A 227 -11.57 -6.63 16.34
C ARG A 227 -10.18 -7.29 16.24
N LEU A 228 -9.53 -7.18 15.07
CA LEU A 228 -8.18 -7.69 14.86
C LEU A 228 -7.14 -6.91 15.66
N ARG A 229 -7.31 -5.59 15.77
CA ARG A 229 -6.47 -4.74 16.63
C ARG A 229 -6.59 -5.17 18.09
N ASP A 230 -7.80 -5.41 18.60
CA ASP A 230 -8.01 -5.80 19.99
C ASP A 230 -7.37 -7.16 20.30
N GLU A 231 -7.44 -8.11 19.34
CA GLU A 231 -6.70 -9.37 19.42
C GLU A 231 -5.19 -9.14 19.55
N LEU A 232 -4.61 -8.32 18.66
CA LEU A 232 -3.17 -8.06 18.68
C LEU A 232 -2.74 -7.24 19.90
N VAL A 233 -3.62 -6.40 20.46
CA VAL A 233 -3.34 -5.73 21.74
C VAL A 233 -3.18 -6.74 22.87
N ALA A 234 -3.98 -7.81 22.87
CA ALA A 234 -3.84 -8.87 23.87
C ALA A 234 -2.54 -9.68 23.73
N GLN A 235 -1.92 -9.70 22.54
CA GLN A 235 -0.65 -10.40 22.27
C GLN A 235 0.57 -9.49 22.43
N LEU A 236 0.55 -8.31 21.81
CA LEU A 236 1.69 -7.41 21.62
C LEU A 236 1.66 -6.19 22.54
N GLY A 237 0.59 -5.98 23.29
CA GLY A 237 0.34 -4.73 24.00
C GLY A 237 -0.20 -3.62 23.08
N PRO A 238 -0.33 -2.37 23.57
CA PRO A 238 -0.88 -1.28 22.78
C PRO A 238 -0.02 -0.99 21.54
N PRO A 239 -0.62 -0.61 20.40
CA PRO A 239 0.14 -0.25 19.21
C PRO A 239 1.03 0.97 19.46
N ALA A 240 2.22 0.95 18.86
CA ALA A 240 3.15 2.06 18.84
C ALA A 240 2.57 3.29 18.11
N ARG A 241 1.67 3.05 17.15
CA ARG A 241 0.95 4.11 16.43
C ARG A 241 -0.46 3.70 16.05
N GLU A 242 -1.39 4.63 16.22
CA GLU A 242 -2.77 4.50 15.73
C GLU A 242 -3.11 5.68 14.83
N LYS A 243 -3.68 5.39 13.66
CA LYS A 243 -4.35 6.34 12.79
C LYS A 243 -5.81 5.92 12.70
N SER A 244 -6.73 6.83 13.02
CA SER A 244 -8.17 6.61 12.92
C SER A 244 -8.75 7.19 11.61
N GLY A 245 -10.01 6.88 11.33
CA GLY A 245 -10.74 7.39 10.16
C GLY A 245 -10.85 6.35 9.03
N ASP A 246 -11.03 6.84 7.80
CA ASP A 246 -11.31 5.97 6.65
C ASP A 246 -10.13 5.08 6.24
N ASP A 247 -8.90 5.48 6.57
CA ASP A 247 -7.68 4.71 6.38
C ASP A 247 -7.09 4.31 7.74
N ALA A 248 -7.91 3.69 8.59
CA ALA A 248 -7.48 3.31 9.93
C ALA A 248 -6.29 2.35 9.87
N ARG A 249 -5.25 2.62 10.67
CA ARG A 249 -4.03 1.81 10.74
C ARG A 249 -3.55 1.71 12.18
N TYR A 250 -3.27 0.50 12.63
CA TYR A 250 -2.73 0.20 13.95
C TYR A 250 -1.40 -0.52 13.77
N THR A 251 -0.34 -0.02 14.38
CA THR A 251 1.04 -0.43 14.09
C THR A 251 1.76 -0.84 15.38
N TRP A 252 2.46 -1.97 15.36
CA TRP A 252 3.29 -2.48 16.45
C TRP A 252 4.73 -2.66 15.99
N ASP A 253 5.68 -2.19 16.78
CA ASP A 253 7.08 -2.52 16.62
C ASP A 253 7.36 -3.89 17.26
N LEU A 254 8.10 -4.74 16.55
CA LEU A 254 8.47 -6.07 17.03
C LEU A 254 9.90 -6.06 17.59
N ASP A 255 10.20 -6.95 18.52
CA ASP A 255 11.51 -7.08 19.16
C ASP A 255 12.64 -7.41 18.15
N ASN A 256 12.31 -8.07 17.04
CA ASN A 256 13.26 -8.33 15.96
C ASN A 256 13.59 -7.08 15.11
N GLY A 257 13.07 -5.92 15.47
CA GLY A 257 13.27 -4.63 14.80
C GLY A 257 12.32 -4.40 13.61
N GLY A 258 11.57 -5.41 13.19
CA GLY A 258 10.50 -5.30 12.21
C GLY A 258 9.25 -4.61 12.77
N ARG A 259 8.18 -4.60 12.00
CA ARG A 259 6.91 -3.97 12.37
C ARG A 259 5.75 -4.71 11.74
N VAL A 260 4.63 -4.77 12.45
CA VAL A 260 3.36 -5.27 11.92
C VAL A 260 2.30 -4.19 12.00
N ALA A 261 1.37 -4.18 11.05
CA ALA A 261 0.25 -3.27 11.07
C ALA A 261 -1.04 -3.90 10.58
N ILE A 262 -2.14 -3.64 11.27
CA ILE A 262 -3.49 -3.85 10.74
C ILE A 262 -3.90 -2.56 10.04
N ALA A 263 -4.18 -2.65 8.74
CA ALA A 263 -4.59 -1.51 7.92
C ALA A 263 -5.96 -1.77 7.32
N LYS A 264 -6.95 -0.95 7.67
CA LYS A 264 -8.21 -0.83 6.94
C LYS A 264 -7.93 0.00 5.69
N LEU A 265 -8.01 -0.64 4.53
CA LEU A 265 -7.98 0.02 3.22
C LEU A 265 -9.42 0.05 2.67
N ASP A 266 -9.64 0.82 1.61
CA ASP A 266 -10.98 1.00 1.02
C ASP A 266 -11.68 -0.29 0.61
N ARG A 267 -10.91 -1.30 0.24
CA ARG A 267 -11.41 -2.51 -0.41
C ARG A 267 -11.16 -3.76 0.42
N VAL A 268 -10.36 -3.67 1.49
CA VAL A 268 -9.83 -4.83 2.21
C VAL A 268 -9.21 -4.39 3.54
N VAL A 269 -9.23 -5.25 4.54
CA VAL A 269 -8.35 -5.12 5.73
C VAL A 269 -7.11 -5.99 5.52
N GLN A 270 -5.92 -5.44 5.73
CA GLN A 270 -4.66 -6.17 5.57
C GLN A 270 -3.85 -6.23 6.87
N LEU A 271 -3.14 -7.34 7.07
CA LEU A 271 -1.94 -7.37 7.92
C LEU A 271 -0.74 -7.03 7.03
N ILE A 272 0.06 -6.07 7.45
CA ILE A 272 1.29 -5.67 6.79
C ILE A 272 2.45 -5.98 7.72
N VAL A 273 3.41 -6.77 7.25
CA VAL A 273 4.67 -7.05 7.94
C VAL A 273 5.78 -6.30 7.21
N LEU A 274 6.60 -5.56 7.95
CA LEU A 274 7.73 -4.80 7.42
C LEU A 274 9.04 -5.32 7.99
N GLN A 275 10.05 -5.46 7.13
CA GLN A 275 11.40 -5.71 7.57
C GLN A 275 11.96 -4.55 8.40
N LYS A 276 13.03 -4.81 9.16
CA LYS A 276 13.68 -3.81 10.02
C LYS A 276 14.00 -2.49 9.32
N ARG A 277 14.64 -2.52 8.15
CA ARG A 277 15.00 -1.30 7.39
C ARG A 277 13.76 -0.46 7.03
N TYR A 278 12.63 -1.10 6.71
CA TYR A 278 11.41 -0.41 6.30
C TYR A 278 10.71 0.18 7.52
N ALA A 279 10.68 -0.56 8.62
CA ALA A 279 10.19 -0.06 9.90
C ALA A 279 11.00 1.16 10.38
N GLU A 280 12.33 1.17 10.20
CA GLU A 280 13.17 2.32 10.52
C GLU A 280 12.85 3.56 9.67
N ILE A 281 12.52 3.38 8.39
CA ILE A 281 12.07 4.49 7.52
C ILE A 281 10.74 5.04 8.03
N GLU A 282 9.73 4.20 8.29
CA GLU A 282 8.44 4.67 8.84
C GLU A 282 8.64 5.40 10.18
N ARG A 283 9.48 4.88 11.09
CA ARG A 283 9.83 5.56 12.36
C ARG A 283 10.54 6.89 12.13
N ALA A 284 11.33 7.03 11.07
CA ALA A 284 11.99 8.28 10.74
C ALA A 284 10.99 9.32 10.22
N GLU A 285 10.09 8.92 9.32
CA GLU A 285 9.00 9.80 8.85
C GLU A 285 8.09 10.24 9.99
N GLU A 286 7.73 9.33 10.88
CA GLU A 286 6.91 9.63 12.07
C GLU A 286 7.54 10.68 12.99
N ARG A 287 8.89 10.77 13.03
CA ARG A 287 9.60 11.82 13.78
C ARG A 287 9.62 13.16 13.07
N LEU A 288 9.35 13.20 11.76
CA LEU A 288 9.37 14.40 10.94
C LEU A 288 7.99 15.09 10.81
N GLY A 289 6.90 14.37 11.09
CA GLY A 289 5.52 14.88 11.05
C GLY A 289 4.77 14.47 9.80
#